data_AF-A0A7X7VG55-F1
#
_entry.id   AF-A0A7X7VG55-F1
#
_cell.length_a   1.000
_cell.length_b   1.000
_cell.length_c   1.000
_cell.angle_alpha   90.00
_cell.angle_beta   90.00
_cell.angle_gamma   90.00
#
_symmetry.space_group_name_H-M   'P 1'
#
loop_
_entity.id
_entity.type
_entity.pdbx_description
1 polymer ?
#
loop_
_entity_poly.entity_id
_entity_poly.type
_entity_poly.pdbx_seq_one_letter_code
_entity_poly.pdbx_strand_id
1 'polypeptide(L)'
;MSENDDEYPDEYLDENGNEYPKEEPEQERGELKPCPFCGSKNTTLDYFEISCPQELGTLVLCGDCGSYSTSVDRWNTRPIEDALNKRIAELEAERRWIPVSERLPKEKQSVLALDRTGTAYHWEYSRSLSNIFVGYYTHWMPLPEPPEVKE
;
A
#
# COMPACT_ATOMS: atom_id res chain seq x y z
N MET A 1 -17.92 -44.90 -47.19
CA MET A 1 -18.10 -45.64 -45.92
C MET A 1 -17.35 -44.83 -44.89
N SER A 2 -18.04 -44.54 -43.78
CA SER A 2 -17.77 -43.53 -42.76
C SER A 2 -16.39 -43.62 -42.14
N GLU A 3 -15.79 -42.45 -41.94
CA GLU A 3 -14.70 -42.20 -41.00
C GLU A 3 -15.21 -42.55 -39.60
N ASN A 4 -14.51 -43.44 -38.89
CA ASN A 4 -14.71 -43.62 -37.47
C ASN A 4 -13.69 -42.70 -36.78
N ASP A 5 -14.19 -41.61 -36.21
CA ASP A 5 -13.47 -40.81 -35.24
C ASP A 5 -13.30 -41.65 -33.97
N ASP A 6 -12.15 -42.31 -33.82
CA ASP A 6 -11.77 -42.94 -32.56
C ASP A 6 -11.42 -41.83 -31.55
N GLU A 7 -12.45 -41.42 -30.81
CA GLU A 7 -12.40 -40.53 -29.65
C GLU A 7 -11.45 -41.13 -28.60
N TYR A 8 -10.26 -40.53 -28.46
CA TYR A 8 -9.25 -40.91 -27.48
C TYR A 8 -9.80 -40.65 -26.06
N PRO A 9 -9.84 -41.64 -25.15
CA PRO A 9 -10.35 -41.42 -23.80
C PRO A 9 -9.36 -40.60 -22.97
N ASP A 10 -9.85 -39.47 -22.47
CA ASP A 10 -9.10 -38.34 -21.92
C ASP A 10 -8.85 -38.45 -20.39
N GLU A 11 -8.52 -39.64 -19.88
CA GLU A 11 -8.36 -39.86 -18.43
C GLU A 11 -7.06 -40.60 -18.10
N TYR A 12 -6.01 -39.82 -17.81
CA TYR A 12 -4.75 -40.33 -17.26
C TYR A 12 -4.92 -40.65 -15.76
N LEU A 13 -5.25 -41.91 -15.43
CA LEU A 13 -5.23 -42.45 -14.07
C LEU A 13 -3.80 -42.88 -13.69
N ASP A 14 -3.44 -42.78 -12.41
CA ASP A 14 -2.15 -43.25 -11.89
C ASP A 14 -2.06 -44.81 -11.90
N GLU A 15 -0.88 -45.35 -11.57
CA GLU A 15 -0.62 -46.80 -11.53
C GLU A 15 -1.50 -47.60 -10.56
N ASN A 16 -2.23 -46.91 -9.67
CA ASN A 16 -3.17 -47.48 -8.72
C ASN A 16 -4.65 -47.20 -9.09
N GLY A 17 -4.90 -46.61 -10.26
CA GLY A 17 -6.23 -46.31 -10.77
C GLY A 17 -6.88 -45.07 -10.14
N ASN A 18 -6.11 -44.21 -9.49
CA ASN A 18 -6.61 -42.96 -8.94
C ASN A 18 -6.41 -41.83 -9.96
N GLU A 19 -7.37 -40.91 -10.03
CA GLU A 19 -7.20 -39.64 -10.72
C GLU A 19 -6.08 -38.86 -10.01
N TYR A 20 -5.14 -38.29 -10.78
CA TYR A 20 -4.13 -37.39 -10.20
C TYR A 20 -4.86 -36.31 -9.38
N PRO A 21 -4.45 -36.05 -8.12
CA PRO A 21 -5.08 -35.03 -7.32
C PRO A 21 -5.02 -33.71 -8.09
N LYS A 22 -6.19 -33.13 -8.36
CA LYS A 22 -6.32 -31.81 -9.00
C LYS A 22 -5.38 -30.85 -8.31
N GLU A 23 -4.47 -30.24 -9.06
CA GLU A 23 -3.55 -29.22 -8.56
C GLU A 23 -4.35 -28.23 -7.72
N GLU A 24 -4.09 -28.21 -6.41
CA GLU A 24 -4.73 -27.25 -5.52
C GLU A 24 -4.43 -25.85 -6.05
N PRO A 25 -5.44 -24.97 -6.14
CA PRO A 25 -5.32 -23.70 -6.85
C PRO A 25 -4.12 -22.94 -6.31
N GLU A 26 -3.25 -22.49 -7.23
CA GLU A 26 -2.11 -21.61 -6.97
C GLU A 26 -2.51 -20.58 -5.92
N GLN A 27 -2.06 -20.80 -4.69
CA GLN A 27 -2.36 -19.93 -3.57
C GLN A 27 -1.98 -18.51 -3.99
N GLU A 28 -2.97 -17.61 -4.10
CA GLU A 28 -2.80 -16.20 -4.40
C GLU A 28 -1.93 -15.53 -3.33
N ARG A 29 -0.62 -15.77 -3.39
CA ARG A 29 0.40 -15.11 -2.58
C ARG A 29 0.65 -13.77 -3.24
N GLY A 30 0.20 -12.71 -2.57
CA GLY A 30 0.18 -11.33 -3.09
C GLY A 30 1.48 -10.89 -3.77
N GLU A 31 1.34 -9.94 -4.70
CA GLU A 31 2.41 -9.44 -5.56
C GLU A 31 3.72 -9.16 -4.80
N LEU A 32 4.84 -9.70 -5.29
CA LEU A 32 6.16 -9.47 -4.72
C LEU A 32 6.56 -8.00 -4.85
N LYS A 33 7.00 -7.40 -3.74
CA LYS A 33 7.63 -6.08 -3.75
C LYS A 33 8.97 -6.13 -4.48
N PRO A 34 9.43 -5.01 -5.07
CA PRO A 34 10.76 -4.93 -5.67
C PRO A 34 11.86 -5.25 -4.65
N CYS A 35 13.01 -5.67 -5.18
CA CYS A 35 14.16 -6.06 -4.39
C CYS A 35 14.56 -4.95 -3.40
N PRO A 36 14.65 -5.25 -2.09
CA PRO A 36 14.96 -4.24 -1.07
C PRO A 36 16.40 -3.70 -1.16
N PHE A 37 17.28 -4.34 -1.93
CA PHE A 37 18.69 -3.98 -2.00
C PHE A 37 19.04 -3.15 -3.24
N CYS A 38 18.46 -3.48 -4.40
CA CYS A 38 18.75 -2.80 -5.67
C CYS A 38 17.53 -2.13 -6.32
N GLY A 39 16.32 -2.31 -5.77
CA GLY A 39 15.09 -1.75 -6.31
C GLY A 39 14.57 -2.44 -7.58
N SER A 40 15.23 -3.50 -8.06
CA SER A 40 14.79 -4.21 -9.25
C SER A 40 13.44 -4.90 -9.06
N LYS A 41 12.64 -4.93 -10.13
CA LYS A 41 11.39 -5.70 -10.23
C LYS A 41 11.62 -7.10 -10.80
N ASN A 42 12.85 -7.44 -11.18
CA ASN A 42 13.24 -8.76 -11.66
C ASN A 42 13.34 -9.74 -10.47
N THR A 43 12.18 -10.07 -9.90
CA THR A 43 12.04 -10.93 -8.73
C THR A 43 11.20 -12.16 -9.05
N THR A 44 11.72 -13.34 -8.73
CA THR A 44 11.08 -14.62 -8.98
C THR A 44 10.73 -15.31 -7.67
N LEU A 45 9.60 -16.03 -7.69
CA LEU A 45 9.12 -16.87 -6.61
C LEU A 45 9.26 -18.34 -7.05
N ASP A 46 10.11 -19.08 -6.35
CA ASP A 46 10.33 -20.51 -6.58
C ASP A 46 9.99 -21.32 -5.32
N TYR A 47 9.74 -22.63 -5.52
CA TYR A 47 9.50 -23.61 -4.47
C TYR A 47 10.58 -24.69 -4.51
N PHE A 48 10.98 -25.18 -3.33
CA PHE A 48 11.94 -26.29 -3.21
C PHE A 48 11.44 -27.32 -2.22
N GLU A 49 11.74 -28.59 -2.44
CA GLU A 49 11.36 -29.67 -1.53
C GLU A 49 12.26 -29.65 -0.28
N ILE A 50 11.65 -29.49 0.91
CA ILE A 50 12.33 -29.57 2.21
C ILE A 50 12.40 -31.02 2.68
N SER A 51 11.27 -31.74 2.64
CA SER A 51 11.19 -33.15 3.03
C SER A 51 10.06 -33.90 2.31
N CYS A 52 10.33 -35.14 1.93
CA CYS A 52 9.38 -36.01 1.24
C CYS A 52 8.32 -36.53 2.24
N PRO A 53 7.00 -36.45 1.95
CA PRO A 53 6.44 -36.19 0.62
C PRO A 53 5.83 -34.80 0.39
N GLN A 54 5.76 -33.87 1.36
CA GLN A 54 4.84 -32.71 1.22
C GLN A 54 5.30 -31.38 1.83
N GLU A 55 6.53 -31.25 2.33
CA GLU A 55 7.00 -29.94 2.82
C GLU A 55 7.74 -29.19 1.71
N LEU A 56 7.07 -28.21 1.09
CA LEU A 56 7.68 -27.27 0.15
C LEU A 56 8.14 -26.00 0.88
N GLY A 57 9.41 -25.66 0.71
CA GLY A 57 9.99 -24.37 1.08
C GLY A 57 9.77 -23.34 -0.02
N THR A 58 9.72 -22.07 0.37
CA THR A 58 9.58 -20.95 -0.58
C THR A 58 10.90 -20.21 -0.70
N LEU A 59 11.27 -19.80 -1.92
CA LEU A 59 12.45 -18.99 -2.20
C LEU A 59 12.04 -17.80 -3.07
N VAL A 60 12.34 -16.59 -2.62
CA VAL A 60 12.26 -15.36 -3.43
C VAL A 60 13.67 -14.96 -3.80
N LEU A 61 13.92 -14.66 -5.06
CA LEU A 61 15.23 -14.24 -5.56
C LEU A 61 15.13 -13.02 -6.47
N CYS A 62 16.13 -12.15 -6.39
CA CYS A 62 16.31 -11.04 -7.32
C CYS A 62 17.27 -11.47 -8.43
N GLY A 63 16.82 -11.47 -9.68
CA GLY A 63 17.62 -11.83 -10.85
C GLY A 63 18.78 -10.87 -11.15
N ASP A 64 18.69 -9.61 -10.69
CA ASP A 64 19.73 -8.62 -11.00
C ASP A 64 20.89 -8.59 -9.99
N CYS A 65 20.59 -8.65 -8.69
CA CYS A 65 21.62 -8.54 -7.64
C CYS A 65 21.83 -9.84 -6.84
N GLY A 66 21.09 -10.91 -7.15
CA GLY A 66 21.22 -12.22 -6.51
C GLY A 66 20.77 -12.29 -5.04
N SER A 67 20.15 -11.24 -4.51
CA SER A 67 19.59 -11.30 -3.15
C SER A 67 18.44 -12.29 -3.09
N TYR A 68 18.29 -12.99 -1.97
CA TYR A 68 17.23 -13.98 -1.80
C TYR A 68 16.63 -13.96 -0.38
N SER A 69 15.42 -14.51 -0.26
CA SER A 69 14.72 -14.74 1.01
C SER A 69 13.99 -16.08 0.95
N THR A 70 13.93 -16.81 2.05
CA THR A 70 13.17 -18.07 2.15
C THR A 70 11.71 -17.86 2.56
N SER A 71 11.22 -16.63 2.51
CA SER A 71 9.88 -16.24 2.93
C SER A 71 9.43 -15.00 2.14
N VAL A 72 8.24 -15.10 1.56
CA VAL A 72 7.56 -13.99 0.88
C VAL A 72 7.28 -12.86 1.85
N ASP A 73 6.82 -13.18 3.07
CA ASP A 73 6.54 -12.18 4.09
C ASP A 73 7.79 -11.40 4.45
N ARG A 74 8.93 -12.08 4.67
CA ARG A 74 10.21 -11.40 4.92
C ARG A 74 10.65 -10.58 3.72
N TRP A 75 10.45 -11.07 2.50
CA TRP A 75 10.76 -10.33 1.28
C TRP A 75 9.88 -9.10 1.11
N ASN A 76 8.64 -9.09 1.62
CA ASN A 76 7.69 -7.97 1.45
C ASN A 76 7.61 -7.03 2.67
N THR A 77 8.09 -7.44 3.83
CA THR A 77 8.10 -6.61 5.04
C THR A 77 9.10 -5.48 4.88
N ARG A 78 8.66 -4.24 5.12
CA ARG A 78 9.50 -3.03 5.00
C ARG A 78 9.29 -2.18 6.26
N PRO A 79 9.79 -2.62 7.43
CA PRO A 79 9.34 -2.06 8.71
C PRO A 79 9.67 -0.57 8.85
N ILE A 80 10.79 -0.12 8.28
CA ILE A 80 11.18 1.29 8.28
C ILE A 80 10.30 2.10 7.32
N GLU A 81 10.08 1.62 6.09
CA GLU A 81 9.23 2.30 5.11
C GLU A 81 7.78 2.39 5.60
N ASP A 82 7.25 1.31 6.16
CA ASP A 82 5.90 1.26 6.72
C ASP A 82 5.76 2.26 7.88
N ALA A 83 6.76 2.32 8.77
CA ALA A 83 6.78 3.30 9.87
C ALA A 83 6.90 4.75 9.36
N LEU A 84 7.74 5.00 8.35
CA LEU A 84 7.90 6.32 7.74
C LEU A 84 6.63 6.76 7.01
N ASN A 85 6.04 5.89 6.18
CA ASN A 85 4.79 6.15 5.47
C ASN A 85 3.65 6.44 6.44
N LYS A 86 3.57 5.69 7.54
CA LYS A 86 2.61 5.97 8.62
C LYS A 86 2.83 7.36 9.20
N ARG A 87 4.08 7.73 9.52
CA ARG A 87 4.39 9.04 10.09
C ARG A 87 4.12 10.18 9.11
N ILE A 88 4.41 9.98 7.83
CA ILE A 88 4.10 10.95 6.77
C ILE A 88 2.59 11.14 6.68
N ALA A 89 1.80 10.06 6.63
CA ALA A 89 0.35 10.15 6.58
C ALA A 89 -0.25 10.88 7.79
N GLU A 90 0.28 10.64 8.99
CA GLU A 90 -0.11 11.39 10.20
C GLU A 90 0.19 12.90 10.05
N LEU A 91 1.38 13.26 9.60
CA LEU A 91 1.80 14.66 9.42
C LEU A 91 1.03 15.36 8.30
N GLU A 92 0.75 14.67 7.19
CA GLU A 92 -0.07 15.19 6.09
C GLU A 92 -1.51 15.39 6.55
N ALA A 93 -2.08 14.46 7.32
CA ALA A 93 -3.42 14.60 7.89
C ALA A 93 -3.51 15.80 8.87
N GLU A 94 -2.46 16.04 9.64
CA GLU A 94 -2.37 17.19 10.55
C GLU A 94 -2.23 18.52 9.79
N ARG A 95 -1.48 18.54 8.68
CA ARG A 95 -1.17 19.75 7.91
C ARG A 95 -2.03 19.93 6.64
N ARG A 96 -3.12 19.18 6.50
CA ARG A 96 -4.01 19.32 5.34
C ARG A 96 -4.86 20.58 5.44
N TRP A 97 -5.22 21.11 4.27
CA TRP A 97 -6.25 22.14 4.13
C TRP A 97 -7.63 21.52 4.34
N ILE A 98 -8.34 22.02 5.35
CA ILE A 98 -9.68 21.58 5.74
C ILE A 98 -10.69 22.55 5.13
N PRO A 99 -11.64 22.08 4.31
CA PRO A 99 -12.72 22.92 3.81
C PRO A 99 -13.53 23.49 4.98
N VAL A 100 -13.87 24.77 4.89
CA VAL A 100 -14.73 25.45 5.89
C VAL A 100 -16.11 24.77 6.00
N SER A 101 -16.58 24.14 4.93
CA SER A 101 -17.80 23.33 4.88
C SER A 101 -17.69 21.97 5.56
N GLU A 102 -16.48 21.40 5.67
CA GLU A 102 -16.24 20.13 6.37
C GLU A 102 -16.23 20.37 7.89
N ARG A 103 -15.44 21.34 8.33
CA ARG A 103 -15.24 21.63 9.74
C ARG A 103 -14.73 23.06 9.93
N LEU A 104 -15.20 23.74 10.97
CA LEU A 104 -14.66 25.02 11.41
C LEU A 104 -13.52 24.84 12.43
N PRO A 105 -12.58 25.79 12.55
CA PRO A 105 -11.59 25.79 13.61
C PRO A 105 -12.24 25.83 15.00
N LYS A 106 -11.47 25.51 16.04
CA LYS A 106 -11.93 25.67 17.43
C LYS A 106 -12.04 27.15 17.79
N GLU A 107 -12.88 27.48 18.77
CA GLU A 107 -13.03 28.87 19.26
C GLU A 107 -11.68 29.44 19.70
N LYS A 108 -11.35 30.65 19.23
CA LYS A 108 -10.08 31.36 19.42
C LYS A 108 -8.85 30.63 18.87
N GLN A 109 -9.03 29.71 17.92
CA GLN A 109 -7.91 29.05 17.26
C GLN A 109 -7.36 29.94 16.14
N SER A 110 -6.07 30.25 16.22
CA SER A 110 -5.31 30.89 15.14
C SER A 110 -4.96 29.86 14.05
N VAL A 111 -5.32 30.16 12.81
CA VAL A 111 -5.17 29.31 11.63
C VAL A 111 -4.71 30.12 10.43
N LEU A 112 -4.22 29.42 9.41
CA LEU A 112 -4.11 29.98 8.06
C LEU A 112 -5.41 29.69 7.32
N ALA A 113 -5.98 30.69 6.66
CA ALA A 113 -7.22 30.59 5.91
C ALA A 113 -7.00 31.03 4.46
N LEU A 114 -7.48 30.25 3.51
CA LEU A 114 -7.48 30.59 2.09
C LEU A 114 -8.80 31.25 1.72
N ASP A 115 -8.73 32.35 0.99
CA ASP A 115 -9.91 32.95 0.37
C ASP A 115 -10.30 32.21 -0.94
N ARG A 116 -11.22 32.79 -1.72
CA ARG A 116 -11.62 32.27 -3.04
C ARG A 116 -10.61 32.56 -4.15
N THR A 117 -9.67 33.48 -3.91
CA THR A 117 -8.62 33.86 -4.87
C THR A 117 -7.36 33.00 -4.71
N GLY A 118 -7.26 32.23 -3.62
CA GLY A 118 -6.09 31.43 -3.26
C GLY A 118 -5.09 32.19 -2.39
N THR A 119 -5.45 33.37 -1.87
CA THR A 119 -4.61 34.15 -0.96
C THR A 119 -4.78 33.63 0.47
N ALA A 120 -3.66 33.38 1.15
CA ALA A 120 -3.64 32.90 2.53
C ALA A 120 -3.56 34.07 3.53
N TYR A 121 -4.38 34.01 4.57
CA TYR A 121 -4.45 34.99 5.65
C TYR A 121 -4.34 34.31 7.01
N HIS A 122 -3.79 35.04 7.98
CA HIS A 122 -3.95 34.67 9.38
C HIS A 122 -5.41 34.93 9.81
N TRP A 123 -6.05 33.94 10.42
CA TRP A 123 -7.40 34.04 10.92
C TRP A 123 -7.50 33.44 12.32
N GLU A 124 -8.05 34.19 13.27
CA GLU A 124 -8.51 33.65 14.54
C GLU A 124 -10.02 33.39 14.46
N TYR A 125 -10.42 32.12 14.57
CA TYR A 125 -11.84 31.79 14.51
C TYR A 125 -12.56 32.24 15.78
N SER A 126 -13.64 33.00 15.62
CA SER A 126 -14.60 33.24 16.70
C SER A 126 -16.02 33.00 16.21
N ARG A 127 -16.78 32.21 16.96
CA ARG A 127 -18.19 31.91 16.69
C ARG A 127 -19.05 33.17 16.64
N SER A 128 -18.70 34.18 17.45
CA SER A 128 -19.40 35.48 17.49
C SER A 128 -19.24 36.28 16.19
N LEU A 129 -18.18 36.04 15.42
CA LEU A 129 -17.89 36.73 14.16
C LEU A 129 -18.08 35.82 12.94
N SER A 130 -18.68 34.64 13.14
CA SER A 130 -18.81 33.61 12.10
C SER A 130 -19.62 34.10 10.89
N ASN A 131 -20.71 34.83 11.12
CA ASN A 131 -21.55 35.43 10.09
C ASN A 131 -20.84 36.45 9.20
N ILE A 132 -19.71 37.02 9.66
CA ILE A 132 -18.93 38.00 8.91
C ILE A 132 -17.80 37.29 8.16
N PHE A 133 -17.00 36.48 8.85
CA PHE A 133 -15.72 36.02 8.30
C PHE A 133 -15.75 34.65 7.61
N VAL A 134 -16.65 33.76 8.02
CA VAL A 134 -16.66 32.37 7.50
C VAL A 134 -16.92 32.34 6.00
N GLY A 135 -17.75 33.25 5.47
CA GLY A 135 -18.08 33.31 4.04
C GLY A 135 -16.95 33.77 3.11
N TYR A 136 -15.90 34.39 3.67
CA TYR A 136 -14.74 34.86 2.89
C TYR A 136 -13.73 33.74 2.59
N TYR A 137 -13.68 32.71 3.44
CA TYR A 137 -12.66 31.66 3.36
C TYR A 137 -13.23 30.36 2.78
N THR A 138 -12.41 29.63 2.04
CA THR A 138 -12.74 28.34 1.43
C THR A 138 -12.17 27.17 2.23
N HIS A 139 -10.91 27.29 2.65
CA HIS A 139 -10.19 26.27 3.38
C HIS A 139 -9.36 26.91 4.49
N TRP A 140 -9.01 26.11 5.50
CA TRP A 140 -8.08 26.53 6.55
C TRP A 140 -7.15 25.39 6.94
N MET A 141 -6.00 25.71 7.52
CA MET A 141 -5.10 24.73 8.11
C MET A 141 -4.52 25.25 9.42
N PRO A 142 -4.15 24.38 10.38
CA PRO A 142 -3.48 24.82 11.59
C PRO A 142 -2.15 25.53 11.25
N LEU A 143 -1.75 26.47 12.11
CA LEU A 143 -0.47 27.15 11.95
C LEU A 143 0.68 26.15 12.08
N PRO A 144 1.68 26.17 11.18
CA PRO A 144 2.86 25.35 11.33
C PRO A 144 3.69 25.81 12.52
N GLU A 145 4.45 24.90 13.12
CA GLU A 145 5.45 25.28 14.11
C GLU A 145 6.49 26.21 13.47
N PRO A 146 6.90 27.28 14.17
CA PRO A 146 7.94 28.17 13.69
C PRO A 146 9.25 27.40 13.52
N PRO A 147 10.09 27.75 12.52
CA PRO A 147 11.36 27.08 12.32
C PRO A 147 12.28 27.29 13.52
N GLU A 148 13.00 26.24 13.92
CA GLU A 148 14.04 26.33 14.94
C GLU A 148 15.23 27.12 14.39
N VAL A 149 15.44 28.35 14.88
CA VAL A 149 16.62 29.14 14.55
C VAL A 149 17.74 28.73 15.50
N LYS A 150 18.79 28.09 14.97
CA LYS A 150 20.04 27.88 15.71
C LYS A 150 20.89 29.14 15.55
N GLU A 151 21.15 29.83 16.67
CA GLU A 151 22.10 30.96 16.73
C GLU A 151 23.55 30.51 16.51
#